data_AF-A0A2E8VS67-F1
#
_entry.id   AF-A0A2E8VS67-F1
#
_cell.length_a   1.000
_cell.length_b   1.000
_cell.length_c   1.000
_cell.angle_alpha   90.00
_cell.angle_beta   90.00
_cell.angle_gamma   90.00
#
_symmetry.space_group_name_H-M   'P 1'
#
loop_
_entity.id
_entity.type
_entity.pdbx_description
1 polymer ?
#
loop_
_entity_poly.entity_id
_entity_poly.type
_entity_poly.pdbx_seq_one_letter_code
_entity_poly.pdbx_strand_id
1 'polypeptide(L)'
;MSRRPNQLVQAFAATIFATLPVSGQGSDKETVLDALSAMSSRMETLVARHGFDDALAGSCRTHSRFTRVSTRLPQMLRDARSPRKLVKLGNKSGGSPWRSEANCSCARKMVQLIGGDWAQVNEFLLRQAMRADRKFAIRKLGWTSLCDA
;
A
#
# COMPACT_ATOMS: atom_id res chain seq x y z
N MET A 1 21.05 2.20 -25.93
CA MET A 1 21.29 2.91 -24.65
C MET A 1 20.78 2.07 -23.50
N SER A 2 21.70 1.66 -22.61
CA SER A 2 21.44 0.73 -21.51
C SER A 2 20.54 1.39 -20.45
N ARG A 3 19.27 0.96 -20.36
CA ARG A 3 18.38 1.31 -19.25
C ARG A 3 18.87 0.53 -18.03
N ARG A 4 19.84 1.07 -17.28
CA ARG A 4 20.09 0.59 -15.92
C ARG A 4 18.81 0.90 -15.12
N PRO A 5 18.07 -0.11 -14.62
CA PRO A 5 16.99 0.15 -13.69
C PRO A 5 17.62 0.85 -12.49
N ASN A 6 16.98 1.94 -12.07
CA ASN A 6 17.46 2.91 -11.10
C ASN A 6 18.00 2.21 -9.83
N GLN A 7 19.32 1.95 -9.77
CA GLN A 7 19.95 1.20 -8.68
C GLN A 7 19.73 1.87 -7.31
N LEU A 8 19.50 3.18 -7.30
CA LEU A 8 19.09 3.93 -6.12
C LEU A 8 17.70 3.53 -5.59
N VAL A 9 16.75 3.23 -6.47
CA VAL A 9 15.40 2.80 -6.05
C VAL A 9 15.42 1.37 -5.50
N GLN A 10 16.24 0.50 -6.08
CA GLN A 10 16.40 -0.89 -5.64
C GLN A 10 17.23 -1.02 -4.35
N ALA A 11 18.32 -0.26 -4.21
CA ALA A 11 19.15 -0.28 -3.01
C ALA A 11 18.38 0.22 -1.76
N PHE A 12 17.49 1.21 -1.91
CA PHE A 12 16.66 1.71 -0.81
C PHE A 12 15.40 0.87 -0.54
N ALA A 13 14.89 0.14 -1.54
CA ALA A 13 13.85 -0.88 -1.31
C ALA A 13 14.39 -1.98 -0.37
N ALA A 14 15.64 -2.41 -0.58
CA ALA A 14 16.31 -3.34 0.34
C ALA A 14 16.46 -2.76 1.76
N THR A 15 16.69 -1.45 1.90
CA THR A 15 16.83 -0.81 3.23
C THR A 15 15.50 -0.66 3.97
N ILE A 16 14.38 -0.36 3.30
CA ILE A 16 13.06 -0.28 3.96
C ILE A 16 12.56 -1.66 4.37
N PHE A 17 12.78 -2.70 3.56
CA PHE A 17 12.35 -4.07 3.89
C PHE A 17 13.33 -4.81 4.82
N ALA A 18 14.56 -4.31 4.98
CA ALA A 18 15.41 -4.69 6.11
C ALA A 18 14.89 -4.10 7.45
N THR A 19 14.09 -3.03 7.40
CA THR A 19 13.51 -2.38 8.60
C THR A 19 12.04 -2.72 8.87
N LEU A 20 11.31 -3.27 7.90
CA LEU A 20 10.00 -3.87 8.15
C LEU A 20 10.25 -5.25 8.75
N PRO A 21 9.89 -5.50 10.01
CA PRO A 21 10.19 -6.77 10.63
C PRO A 21 9.36 -7.85 9.92
N VAL A 22 10.07 -8.74 9.24
CA VAL A 22 9.57 -10.09 8.97
C VAL A 22 9.09 -10.63 10.32
N SER A 23 7.83 -11.05 10.37
CA SER A 23 7.14 -11.59 11.54
C SER A 23 8.09 -12.22 12.57
N GLY A 24 8.44 -11.48 13.63
CA GLY A 24 9.22 -12.02 14.74
C GLY A 24 10.26 -11.09 15.39
N GLN A 25 10.72 -10.00 14.76
CA GLN A 25 11.66 -9.08 15.39
C GLN A 25 10.99 -7.75 15.76
N GLY A 26 11.18 -7.32 17.01
CA GLY A 26 10.60 -6.11 17.57
C GLY A 26 11.16 -4.83 16.94
N SER A 27 10.81 -4.54 15.68
CA SER A 27 10.98 -3.18 15.18
C SER A 27 9.94 -2.31 15.89
N ASP A 28 10.40 -1.26 16.55
CA ASP A 28 9.54 -0.31 17.23
C ASP A 28 8.38 0.12 16.31
N LYS A 29 7.17 0.02 16.85
CA LYS A 29 5.92 0.35 16.16
C LYS A 29 5.98 1.73 15.47
N GLU A 30 6.74 2.67 16.02
CA GLU A 30 6.98 4.00 15.45
C GLU A 30 7.79 3.94 14.16
N THR A 31 8.86 3.15 14.12
CA THR A 31 9.69 2.90 12.92
C THR A 31 8.85 2.39 11.75
N VAL A 32 7.90 1.50 12.00
CA VAL A 32 7.00 0.99 10.95
C VAL A 32 6.01 2.06 10.47
N LEU A 33 5.46 2.86 11.37
CA LEU A 33 4.53 3.93 11.00
C LEU A 33 5.23 5.05 10.22
N ASP A 34 6.50 5.34 10.52
CA ASP A 34 7.33 6.24 9.73
C ASP A 34 7.68 5.66 8.37
N ALA A 35 7.99 4.36 8.29
CA ALA A 35 8.20 3.68 7.02
C ALA A 35 6.96 3.77 6.10
N LEU A 36 5.75 3.55 6.64
CA LEU A 36 4.51 3.68 5.85
C LEU A 36 4.25 5.12 5.40
N SER A 37 4.54 6.10 6.25
CA SER A 37 4.45 7.51 5.87
C SER A 37 5.43 7.82 4.73
N ALA A 38 6.68 7.37 4.82
CA ALA A 38 7.67 7.51 3.74
C ALA A 38 7.26 6.78 2.46
N MET A 39 6.66 5.59 2.55
CA MET A 39 6.09 4.89 1.41
C MET A 39 4.97 5.69 0.73
N SER A 40 4.12 6.36 1.51
CA SER A 40 3.06 7.22 0.96
C SER A 40 3.63 8.34 0.08
N SER A 41 4.67 9.03 0.55
CA SER A 41 5.33 10.11 -0.18
C SER A 41 6.06 9.61 -1.43
N ARG A 42 6.68 8.43 -1.37
CA ARG A 42 7.29 7.78 -2.53
C ARG A 42 6.26 7.42 -3.59
N MET A 43 5.12 6.88 -3.17
CA MET A 43 4.03 6.53 -4.07
C MET A 43 3.47 7.77 -4.77
N GLU A 44 3.27 8.87 -4.05
CA GLU A 44 2.84 10.15 -4.65
C GLU A 44 3.88 10.71 -5.63
N THR A 45 5.17 10.60 -5.30
CA THR A 45 6.25 11.00 -6.20
C THR A 45 6.28 10.16 -7.47
N LEU A 46 6.09 8.84 -7.35
CA LEU A 46 6.03 7.93 -8.49
C LEU A 46 4.84 8.26 -9.39
N VAL A 47 3.66 8.47 -8.81
CA VAL A 47 2.45 8.87 -9.55
C VAL A 47 2.64 10.20 -10.26
N ALA A 48 3.26 11.19 -9.61
CA ALA A 48 3.52 12.49 -10.21
C ALA A 48 4.55 12.44 -11.35
N ARG A 49 5.53 11.53 -11.28
CA ARG A 49 6.62 11.42 -12.28
C ARG A 49 6.30 10.51 -13.45
N HIS A 50 5.58 9.42 -13.20
CA HIS A 50 5.38 8.32 -14.16
C HIS A 50 3.93 8.17 -14.60
N GLY A 51 2.97 8.77 -13.89
CA GLY A 51 1.56 8.68 -14.27
C GLY A 51 1.01 7.25 -14.33
N PHE A 52 -0.05 7.06 -15.13
CA PHE A 52 -0.66 5.77 -15.44
C PHE A 52 0.15 5.05 -16.53
N ASP A 53 1.44 4.82 -16.32
CA ASP A 53 2.28 4.04 -17.24
C ASP A 53 1.70 2.64 -17.47
N ASP A 54 2.04 1.99 -18.59
CA ASP A 54 1.46 0.71 -19.06
C ASP A 54 1.47 -0.41 -18.00
N ALA A 55 2.51 -0.47 -17.17
CA ALA A 55 2.64 -1.46 -16.10
C ALA A 55 1.60 -1.29 -14.99
N LEU A 56 1.10 -0.06 -14.75
CA LEU A 56 -0.02 0.24 -13.85
C LEU A 56 -1.36 0.14 -14.59
N ALA A 57 -1.38 0.46 -15.88
CA ALA A 57 -2.58 0.46 -16.69
C ALA A 57 -3.25 -0.92 -16.75
N GLY A 58 -2.45 -1.98 -16.92
CA GLY A 58 -2.94 -3.36 -16.91
C GLY A 58 -3.56 -3.77 -15.57
N SER A 59 -2.86 -3.55 -14.45
CA SER A 59 -3.32 -3.95 -13.11
C SER A 59 -4.50 -3.10 -12.61
N CYS A 60 -4.55 -1.82 -12.99
CA CYS A 60 -5.63 -0.92 -12.59
C CYS A 60 -6.80 -0.93 -13.58
N ARG A 61 -6.68 -1.56 -14.76
CA ARG A 61 -7.62 -1.68 -15.89
C ARG A 61 -8.17 -0.37 -16.49
N THR A 62 -8.31 0.71 -15.72
CA THR A 62 -8.81 2.01 -16.17
C THR A 62 -8.11 3.16 -15.45
N HIS A 63 -7.95 4.29 -16.15
CA HIS A 63 -7.35 5.50 -15.59
C HIS A 63 -8.12 6.00 -14.36
N SER A 64 -9.45 6.01 -14.41
CA SER A 64 -10.31 6.39 -13.27
C SER A 64 -10.07 5.53 -12.02
N ARG A 65 -9.78 4.22 -12.18
CA ARG A 65 -9.44 3.37 -11.04
C ARG A 65 -8.07 3.73 -10.50
N PHE A 66 -7.08 3.91 -11.37
CA PHE A 66 -5.76 4.35 -10.96
C PHE A 66 -5.81 5.66 -10.19
N THR A 67 -6.48 6.70 -10.67
CA THR A 67 -6.61 7.98 -9.95
C THR A 67 -7.18 7.77 -8.55
N ARG A 68 -8.25 6.96 -8.43
CA ARG A 68 -8.87 6.69 -7.13
C ARG A 68 -7.94 5.92 -6.18
N VAL A 69 -7.26 4.88 -6.66
CA VAL A 69 -6.36 4.05 -5.83
C VAL A 69 -5.09 4.81 -5.48
N SER A 70 -4.52 5.55 -6.42
CA SER A 70 -3.31 6.35 -6.23
C SER A 70 -3.49 7.54 -5.29
N THR A 71 -4.71 8.05 -5.11
CA THR A 71 -5.00 8.97 -4.00
C THR A 71 -5.31 8.23 -2.70
N ARG A 72 -6.06 7.12 -2.77
CA ARG A 72 -6.57 6.46 -1.56
C ARG A 72 -5.49 5.72 -0.78
N LEU A 73 -4.63 4.97 -1.47
CA LEU A 73 -3.63 4.14 -0.82
C LEU A 73 -2.59 4.98 -0.05
N PRO A 74 -1.97 6.04 -0.62
CA PRO A 74 -1.11 6.93 0.16
C PRO A 74 -1.81 7.55 1.38
N GLN A 75 -3.07 7.96 1.23
CA GLN A 75 -3.85 8.48 2.34
C GLN A 75 -4.02 7.45 3.46
N MET A 76 -4.31 6.18 3.12
CA MET A 76 -4.42 5.10 4.10
C MET A 76 -3.10 4.80 4.79
N LEU A 77 -1.98 4.83 4.06
CA LEU A 77 -0.63 4.63 4.62
C LEU A 77 -0.28 5.71 5.64
N ARG A 78 -0.56 6.99 5.34
CA ARG A 78 -0.39 8.11 6.29
C ARG A 78 -1.29 7.97 7.51
N ASP A 79 -2.57 7.67 7.27
CA ASP A 79 -3.57 7.58 8.33
C ASP A 79 -3.50 6.25 9.11
N ALA A 80 -2.49 5.40 8.86
CA ALA A 80 -2.23 4.19 9.65
C ALA A 80 -2.00 4.48 11.14
N ARG A 81 -1.52 5.69 11.48
CA ARG A 81 -1.39 6.20 12.86
C ARG A 81 -2.74 6.49 13.52
N SER A 82 -3.82 6.63 12.74
CA SER A 82 -5.16 6.99 13.22
C SER A 82 -6.19 5.90 12.84
N PRO A 83 -6.32 4.84 13.68
CA PRO A 83 -7.17 3.68 13.39
C PRO A 83 -8.59 4.00 12.91
N ARG A 84 -9.26 4.99 13.53
CA ARG A 84 -10.62 5.41 13.14
C ARG A 84 -10.67 6.04 11.75
N LYS A 85 -9.66 6.86 11.37
CA LYS A 85 -9.55 7.42 10.02
C LYS A 85 -9.32 6.30 9.01
N LEU A 86 -8.42 5.36 9.32
CA LEU A 86 -8.14 4.22 8.46
C LEU A 86 -9.40 3.38 8.16
N VAL A 87 -10.19 3.05 9.17
CA VAL A 87 -11.48 2.35 9.00
C VAL A 87 -12.44 3.16 8.12
N LYS A 88 -12.55 4.47 8.34
CA LYS A 88 -13.40 5.35 7.52
C LYS A 88 -12.95 5.37 6.05
N LEU A 89 -11.64 5.46 5.80
CA LEU A 89 -11.08 5.40 4.43
C LEU A 89 -11.33 4.04 3.78
N GLY A 90 -11.15 2.96 4.53
CA GLY A 90 -11.37 1.60 4.08
C GLY A 90 -12.81 1.29 3.68
N ASN A 91 -13.78 1.91 4.37
CA ASN A 91 -15.21 1.81 4.08
C ASN A 91 -15.69 2.76 2.96
N LYS A 92 -14.93 3.81 2.62
CA LYS A 92 -15.31 4.71 1.53
C LYS A 92 -15.27 3.99 0.18
N SER A 93 -16.28 4.24 -0.65
CA SER A 93 -16.54 3.56 -1.92
C SER A 93 -15.50 3.84 -3.04
N GLY A 94 -14.65 4.84 -2.91
CA GLY A 94 -13.65 5.21 -3.92
C GLY A 94 -12.23 4.74 -3.62
N GLY A 95 -11.70 3.85 -4.46
CA GLY A 95 -10.26 3.52 -4.56
C GLY A 95 -9.67 2.70 -3.40
N SER A 96 -10.47 2.33 -2.40
CA SER A 96 -9.99 1.51 -1.28
C SER A 96 -9.53 0.14 -1.78
N PRO A 97 -8.30 -0.31 -1.43
CA PRO A 97 -7.82 -1.65 -1.77
C PRO A 97 -8.74 -2.75 -1.21
N TRP A 98 -9.41 -2.49 -0.09
CA TRP A 98 -10.32 -3.43 0.58
C TRP A 98 -11.75 -3.44 0.03
N ARG A 99 -11.99 -2.81 -1.13
CA ARG A 99 -13.35 -2.69 -1.70
C ARG A 99 -13.61 -3.69 -2.83
N SER A 100 -12.59 -4.01 -3.62
CA SER A 100 -12.70 -4.93 -4.75
C SER A 100 -11.33 -5.49 -5.09
N GLU A 101 -11.32 -6.68 -5.69
CA GLU A 101 -10.10 -7.33 -6.20
C GLU A 101 -9.34 -6.42 -7.18
N ALA A 102 -10.05 -5.75 -8.09
CA ALA A 102 -9.43 -4.83 -9.03
C ALA A 102 -8.73 -3.62 -8.36
N ASN A 103 -9.30 -3.08 -7.28
CA ASN A 103 -8.62 -2.01 -6.53
C ASN A 103 -7.40 -2.55 -5.80
N CYS A 104 -7.49 -3.79 -5.30
CA CYS A 104 -6.41 -4.42 -4.58
C CYS A 104 -5.24 -4.81 -5.49
N SER A 105 -5.51 -5.38 -6.66
CA SER A 105 -4.50 -5.67 -7.69
C SER A 105 -3.76 -4.40 -8.13
N CYS A 106 -4.51 -3.31 -8.33
CA CYS A 106 -3.95 -1.98 -8.59
C CYS A 106 -3.05 -1.51 -7.43
N ALA A 107 -3.52 -1.59 -6.19
CA ALA A 107 -2.77 -1.22 -4.99
C ALA A 107 -1.48 -2.06 -4.81
N ARG A 108 -1.56 -3.38 -5.02
CA ARG A 108 -0.43 -4.30 -4.97
C ARG A 108 0.65 -3.89 -5.96
N LYS A 109 0.26 -3.62 -7.22
CA LYS A 109 1.22 -3.18 -8.25
C LYS A 109 1.88 -1.85 -7.88
N MET A 110 1.12 -0.90 -7.36
CA MET A 110 1.67 0.38 -6.89
C MET A 110 2.71 0.20 -5.77
N VAL A 111 2.42 -0.68 -4.80
CA VAL A 111 3.36 -1.00 -3.72
C VAL A 111 4.62 -1.68 -4.28
N GLN A 112 4.47 -2.65 -5.18
CA GLN A 112 5.62 -3.33 -5.82
C GLN A 112 6.54 -2.37 -6.60
N LEU A 113 5.98 -1.37 -7.30
CA LEU A 113 6.78 -0.41 -8.09
C LEU A 113 7.67 0.49 -7.24
N ILE A 114 7.31 0.71 -5.97
CA ILE A 114 8.17 1.42 -5.01
C ILE A 114 9.05 0.46 -4.19
N GLY A 115 9.16 -0.80 -4.64
CA GLY A 115 9.95 -1.85 -3.99
C GLY A 115 9.27 -2.46 -2.77
N GLY A 116 7.95 -2.32 -2.67
CA GLY A 116 7.14 -2.75 -1.54
C GLY A 116 6.56 -4.16 -1.61
N ASP A 117 6.35 -4.78 -0.44
CA ASP A 117 5.51 -5.97 -0.29
C ASP A 117 4.08 -5.59 0.15
N TRP A 118 3.10 -5.89 -0.69
CA TRP A 118 1.69 -5.63 -0.41
C TRP A 118 1.17 -6.45 0.77
N ALA A 119 1.57 -7.71 0.92
CA ALA A 119 1.04 -8.59 1.96
C ALA A 119 1.38 -8.02 3.34
N GLN A 120 2.63 -7.60 3.53
CA GLN A 120 3.11 -6.99 4.77
C GLN A 120 2.42 -5.65 5.05
N VAL A 121 2.32 -4.77 4.04
CA VAL A 121 1.63 -3.48 4.16
C VAL A 121 0.17 -3.68 4.55
N ASN A 122 -0.51 -4.61 3.88
CA ASN A 122 -1.92 -4.89 4.10
C ASN A 122 -2.17 -5.48 5.49
N GLU A 123 -1.36 -6.45 5.91
CA GLU A 123 -1.43 -7.03 7.25
C GLU A 123 -1.29 -5.93 8.32
N PHE A 124 -0.31 -5.03 8.16
CA PHE A 124 -0.12 -3.95 9.11
C PHE A 124 -1.32 -3.00 9.15
N LEU A 125 -1.83 -2.56 7.98
CA LEU A 125 -3.02 -1.71 7.92
C LEU A 125 -4.23 -2.36 8.58
N LEU A 126 -4.42 -3.68 8.40
CA LEU A 126 -5.49 -4.42 9.08
C LEU A 126 -5.28 -4.48 10.59
N ARG A 127 -4.05 -4.71 11.08
CA ARG A 127 -3.71 -4.66 12.50
C ARG A 127 -3.99 -3.27 13.10
N GLN A 128 -3.68 -2.18 12.38
CA GLN A 128 -4.03 -0.83 12.85
C GLN A 128 -5.54 -0.60 12.86
N ALA A 129 -6.25 -0.99 11.81
CA ALA A 129 -7.70 -0.83 11.70
C ALA A 129 -8.44 -1.62 12.79
N MET A 130 -7.94 -2.81 13.15
CA MET A 130 -8.49 -3.66 14.20
C MET A 130 -8.57 -2.97 15.57
N ARG A 131 -7.65 -2.04 15.85
CA ARG A 131 -7.66 -1.25 17.10
C ARG A 131 -8.84 -0.29 17.20
N ALA A 132 -9.46 0.08 16.08
CA ALA A 132 -10.69 0.88 16.07
C ALA A 132 -11.95 0.04 15.84
N ASP A 133 -11.89 -0.97 14.96
CA ASP A 133 -13.03 -1.84 14.65
C ASP A 133 -12.53 -3.24 14.27
N ARG A 134 -12.63 -4.18 15.22
CA ARG A 134 -12.26 -5.58 15.01
C ARG A 134 -13.14 -6.27 13.96
N LYS A 135 -14.43 -5.98 13.93
CA LYS A 135 -15.36 -6.58 12.95
C LYS A 135 -15.01 -6.13 11.54
N PHE A 136 -14.62 -4.87 11.38
CA PHE A 136 -14.10 -4.36 10.11
C PHE A 136 -12.87 -5.15 9.65
N ALA A 137 -11.84 -5.28 10.49
CA ALA A 137 -10.62 -6.00 10.12
C ALA A 137 -10.92 -7.45 9.72
N ILE A 138 -11.78 -8.15 10.46
CA ILE A 138 -12.19 -9.53 10.14
C ILE A 138 -12.90 -9.60 8.79
N ARG A 139 -13.86 -8.71 8.51
CA ARG A 139 -14.52 -8.65 7.20
C ARG A 139 -13.53 -8.35 6.07
N LYS A 140 -12.43 -7.65 6.35
CA LYS A 140 -11.41 -7.29 5.37
C LYS A 140 -10.29 -8.32 5.21
N LEU A 141 -10.10 -9.24 6.16
CA LEU A 141 -9.19 -10.38 6.01
C LEU A 141 -9.52 -11.22 4.78
N GLY A 142 -10.80 -11.46 4.50
CA GLY A 142 -11.23 -12.21 3.30
C GLY A 142 -10.92 -11.51 1.97
N TRP A 143 -10.62 -10.21 1.97
CA TRP A 143 -10.13 -9.51 0.77
C TRP A 143 -8.63 -9.74 0.58
N THR A 144 -7.87 -9.88 1.66
CA THR A 144 -6.41 -10.13 1.63
C THR A 144 -6.08 -11.37 0.82
N SER A 145 -6.78 -12.49 1.07
CA SER A 145 -6.59 -13.74 0.33
C SER A 145 -6.92 -13.64 -1.16
N LEU A 146 -7.81 -12.73 -1.55
CA LEU A 146 -8.15 -12.48 -2.96
C LEU A 146 -7.13 -11.59 -3.68
N CYS A 147 -6.30 -10.86 -2.94
CA CYS A 147 -5.30 -9.97 -3.49
C CYS A 147 -3.92 -10.63 -3.66
N ASP A 148 -3.67 -11.67 -2.86
CA ASP A 148 -2.40 -12.38 -2.79
C ASP A 148 -2.35 -13.59 -3.74
N ALA A 149 -3.52 -14.10 -4.17
CA ALA A 149 -3.68 -15.05 -5.29
C ALA A 149 -3.26 -14.44 -6.64
#